data_AF-A0A522WJ35-F1
#
_entry.id   AF-A0A522WJ35-F1
#
_cell.length_a   1.000
_cell.length_b   1.000
_cell.length_c   1.000
_cell.angle_alpha   90.00
_cell.angle_beta   90.00
_cell.angle_gamma   90.00
#
_symmetry.space_group_name_H-M   'P 1'
#
loop_
_entity.id
_entity.type
_entity.pdbx_description
1 polymer ?
#
loop_
_entity_poly.entity_id
_entity_poly.type
_entity_poly.pdbx_seq_one_letter_code
_entity_poly.pdbx_strand_id
1 'polypeptide(L)'
;MPVSTRKADFRRYTELAAERPELFVSAPDGIQILLDEDDIAAARHHIARRNRRLGLPPASASIGVIAEDAYILAVRDAIRFPDGSLGTHNRVVYSQSQGVGVLAVFEGTI
;
A
#
# COMPACT_ATOMS: atom_id res chain seq x y z
N MET A 1 12.80 -17.25 8.10
CA MET A 1 13.27 -15.97 7.52
C MET A 1 13.27 -14.92 8.63
N PRO A 2 14.38 -14.22 8.89
CA PRO A 2 14.37 -13.10 9.85
C PRO A 2 13.39 -12.03 9.38
N VAL A 3 12.61 -11.46 10.29
CA VAL A 3 11.63 -10.42 9.93
C VAL A 3 12.37 -9.10 9.72
N SER A 4 12.17 -8.47 8.56
CA SER A 4 12.81 -7.19 8.23
C SER A 4 12.46 -6.11 9.25
N THR A 5 13.48 -5.36 9.69
CA THR A 5 13.34 -4.20 10.58
C THR A 5 13.30 -2.87 9.80
N ARG A 6 13.44 -2.93 8.46
CA ARG A 6 13.46 -1.74 7.60
C ARG A 6 12.09 -1.07 7.60
N LYS A 7 12.07 0.22 7.96
CA LYS A 7 10.90 1.08 7.80
C LYS A 7 10.74 1.49 6.35
N ALA A 8 9.49 1.67 5.94
CA ALA A 8 9.16 2.29 4.66
C ALA A 8 9.65 3.75 4.61
N ASP A 9 10.10 4.20 3.44
CA ASP A 9 10.56 5.56 3.19
C ASP A 9 9.36 6.48 2.97
N PHE A 10 9.06 7.29 4.00
CA PHE A 10 7.94 8.23 3.95
C PHE A 10 8.24 9.47 3.09
N ARG A 11 9.49 9.94 3.07
CA ARG A 11 9.88 11.10 2.25
C ARG A 11 9.68 10.79 0.78
N ARG A 12 10.19 9.63 0.32
CA ARG A 12 10.01 9.19 -1.06
C ARG A 12 8.54 8.98 -1.42
N TYR A 13 7.73 8.53 -0.46
CA TYR A 13 6.29 8.37 -0.65
C TYR A 13 5.56 9.70 -0.89
N THR A 14 5.90 10.75 -0.13
CA THR A 14 5.35 12.10 -0.35
C THR A 14 5.78 12.66 -1.71
N GLU A 15 7.04 12.48 -2.10
CA GLU A 15 7.53 12.86 -3.43
C GLU A 15 6.76 12.12 -4.54
N LEU A 16 6.57 10.81 -4.39
CA LEU A 16 5.81 9.98 -5.32
C LEU A 16 4.35 10.44 -5.43
N ALA A 17 3.71 10.83 -4.34
CA ALA A 17 2.33 11.35 -4.35
C ALA A 17 2.19 12.66 -5.11
N ALA A 18 3.24 13.49 -5.11
CA ALA A 18 3.29 14.71 -5.91
C ALA A 18 3.64 14.44 -7.38
N GLU A 19 4.58 13.53 -7.65
CA GLU A 19 5.05 13.17 -9.00
C GLU A 19 4.01 12.38 -9.81
N ARG A 20 3.27 11.49 -9.14
CA ARG A 20 2.32 10.55 -9.75
C ARG A 20 0.98 10.51 -9.01
N PRO A 21 0.21 11.62 -8.98
CA PRO A 21 -1.05 11.70 -8.24
C PRO A 21 -2.08 10.66 -8.70
N GLU A 22 -2.00 10.18 -9.95
CA GLU A 22 -2.87 9.13 -10.49
C GLU A 22 -2.76 7.80 -9.72
N LEU A 23 -1.65 7.54 -9.03
CA LEU A 23 -1.49 6.35 -8.19
C LEU A 23 -2.21 6.46 -6.84
N PHE A 24 -2.70 7.64 -6.47
CA PHE A 24 -3.31 7.91 -5.17
C PHE A 24 -4.80 8.25 -5.27
N VAL A 25 -5.37 8.14 -6.48
CA VAL A 25 -6.81 8.26 -6.69
C VAL A 25 -7.52 7.06 -6.08
N SER A 26 -8.50 7.35 -5.23
CA SER A 26 -9.34 6.33 -4.59
C SER A 26 -10.72 6.30 -5.27
N ALA A 27 -11.29 5.11 -5.41
CA ALA A 27 -12.67 4.97 -5.87
C ALA A 27 -13.63 5.40 -4.74
N PRO A 28 -14.77 6.07 -5.01
CA PRO A 28 -15.65 6.61 -3.98
C PRO A 28 -16.14 5.58 -2.94
N ASP A 29 -16.45 4.36 -3.39
CA ASP A 29 -17.01 3.30 -2.52
C ASP A 29 -15.95 2.26 -2.10
N GLY A 30 -14.67 2.55 -2.36
CA GLY A 30 -13.56 1.67 -2.11
C GLY A 30 -12.75 2.02 -0.86
N ILE A 31 -11.60 1.37 -0.75
CA ILE A 31 -10.54 1.77 0.17
C ILE A 31 -10.07 3.17 -0.21
N GLN A 32 -10.08 4.10 0.75
CA GLN A 32 -9.56 5.45 0.56
C GLN A 32 -8.09 5.50 0.99
N ILE A 33 -7.22 6.00 0.12
CA ILE A 33 -5.83 6.31 0.45
C ILE A 33 -5.78 7.67 1.15
N LEU A 34 -5.15 7.71 2.32
CA LEU A 34 -5.02 8.92 3.12
C LEU A 34 -3.69 9.60 2.81
N LEU A 35 -3.76 10.86 2.41
CA LEU A 35 -2.60 11.70 2.09
C LEU A 35 -2.37 12.83 3.11
N ASP A 36 -3.39 13.17 3.89
CA ASP A 36 -3.29 14.15 4.97
C ASP A 36 -2.39 13.61 6.10
N GLU A 37 -1.52 14.47 6.64
CA GLU A 37 -0.49 14.07 7.59
C GLU A 37 -1.10 13.56 8.92
N ASP A 38 -2.19 14.17 9.38
CA ASP A 38 -2.86 13.79 10.62
C ASP A 38 -3.58 12.44 10.47
N ASP A 39 -4.25 12.23 9.34
CA ASP A 39 -4.88 10.96 9.00
C ASP A 39 -3.85 9.81 8.87
N ILE A 40 -2.70 10.08 8.22
CA ILE A 40 -1.58 9.14 8.12
C ILE A 40 -1.04 8.80 9.51
N ALA A 41 -0.87 9.80 10.39
CA ALA A 41 -0.40 9.60 11.75
C ALA A 41 -1.41 8.75 12.55
N ALA A 42 -2.71 9.03 12.44
CA ALA A 42 -3.76 8.26 13.09
C ALA A 42 -3.75 6.79 12.64
N ALA A 43 -3.64 6.53 11.34
CA ALA A 43 -3.53 5.18 10.79
C ALA A 43 -2.27 4.45 11.29
N ARG A 44 -1.12 5.15 11.32
CA ARG A 44 0.15 4.62 11.86
C ARG A 44 0.00 4.20 13.33
N HIS A 45 -0.61 5.05 14.16
CA HIS A 45 -0.85 4.75 15.57
C HIS A 45 -1.81 3.57 15.75
N HIS A 46 -2.89 3.52 14.97
CA HIS A 46 -3.86 2.44 14.99
C HIS A 46 -3.17 1.09 14.69
N ILE A 47 -2.41 1.01 13.60
CA ILE A 47 -1.73 -0.20 13.17
C ILE A 47 -0.57 -0.57 14.09
N ALA A 48 0.21 0.40 14.60
CA ALA A 48 1.27 0.12 15.58
C ALA A 48 0.72 -0.57 16.84
N ARG A 49 -0.44 -0.11 17.34
CA ARG A 49 -1.12 -0.72 18.49
C ARG A 49 -1.60 -2.15 18.17
N ARG A 50 -2.19 -2.36 16.99
CA ARG A 50 -2.61 -3.69 16.52
C ARG A 50 -1.41 -4.64 16.37
N ASN A 51 -0.36 -4.22 15.69
CA ASN A 51 0.84 -5.01 15.42
C ASN A 51 1.56 -5.42 16.70
N ARG A 52 1.64 -4.54 17.70
CA ARG A 52 2.21 -4.86 19.00
C ARG A 52 1.47 -6.03 19.68
N ARG A 53 0.13 -6.04 19.62
CA ARG A 53 -0.68 -7.14 20.17
C ARG A 53 -0.47 -8.47 19.44
N LEU A 54 -0.07 -8.41 18.17
CA LEU A 54 0.20 -9.57 17.33
C LEU A 54 1.68 -9.99 17.33
N GLY A 55 2.55 -9.33 18.12
CA GLY A 55 3.98 -9.62 18.14
C GLY A 55 4.73 -9.25 16.85
N LEU A 56 4.14 -8.40 15.99
CA LEU A 56 4.75 -7.98 14.74
C LEU A 56 5.76 -6.85 14.96
N PRO A 57 6.81 -6.74 14.13
CA PRO A 57 7.79 -5.67 14.28
C PRO A 57 7.19 -4.27 14.14
N PRO A 58 7.74 -3.26 14.84
CA PRO A 58 7.31 -1.86 14.67
C PRO A 58 7.39 -1.36 13.23
N ALA A 59 8.37 -1.85 12.46
CA ALA A 59 8.53 -1.53 11.03
C ALA A 59 7.32 -1.95 10.18
N SER A 60 6.53 -2.94 10.62
CA SER A 60 5.30 -3.35 9.93
C SER A 60 4.17 -2.32 10.05
N ALA A 61 4.34 -1.26 10.84
CA ALA A 61 3.40 -0.14 10.94
C ALA A 61 3.86 1.13 10.19
N SER A 62 5.05 1.14 9.59
CA SER A 62 5.51 2.30 8.82
C SER A 62 4.76 2.43 7.49
N ILE A 63 4.43 3.66 7.12
CA ILE A 63 3.79 4.05 5.85
C ILE A 63 4.87 4.60 4.92
N GLY A 64 4.80 4.28 3.64
CA GLY A 64 5.71 4.81 2.62
C GLY A 64 6.16 3.79 1.58
N VAL A 65 7.26 4.08 0.89
CA VAL A 65 7.88 3.16 -0.08
C VAL A 65 8.62 2.05 0.66
N ILE A 66 8.22 0.79 0.42
CA ILE A 66 8.88 -0.40 0.96
C ILE A 66 10.10 -0.75 0.11
N ALA A 67 9.93 -0.73 -1.21
CA ALA A 67 10.97 -1.02 -2.20
C ALA A 67 10.65 -0.32 -3.52
N GLU A 68 11.68 0.09 -4.25
CA GLU A 68 11.57 0.72 -5.57
C GLU A 68 12.78 0.26 -6.39
N ASP A 69 12.51 -0.30 -7.57
CA ASP A 69 13.52 -0.69 -8.55
C ASP A 69 13.02 -0.45 -9.99
N ALA A 70 13.75 -0.96 -10.99
CA ALA A 70 13.43 -0.76 -12.40
C ALA A 70 12.08 -1.38 -12.83
N TYR A 71 11.55 -2.35 -12.08
CA TYR A 71 10.39 -3.15 -12.43
C TYR A 71 9.22 -2.97 -11.47
N ILE A 72 9.51 -2.81 -10.18
CA ILE A 72 8.50 -2.76 -9.12
C ILE A 72 8.65 -1.52 -8.24
N LEU A 73 7.49 -1.01 -7.86
CA LEU A 73 7.31 -0.07 -6.77
C LEU A 73 6.38 -0.73 -5.75
N ALA A 74 6.92 -1.06 -4.58
CA ALA A 74 6.15 -1.58 -3.45
C ALA A 74 5.92 -0.45 -2.44
N VAL A 75 4.65 -0.15 -2.15
CA VAL A 75 4.25 0.90 -1.20
C VAL A 75 3.36 0.34 -0.11
N ARG A 76 3.39 0.97 1.07
CA ARG A 76 2.39 0.80 2.12
C ARG A 76 1.66 2.10 2.33
N ASP A 77 0.42 2.16 1.88
CA ASP A 77 -0.45 3.31 2.03
C ASP A 77 -1.10 3.31 3.42
N ALA A 78 -1.36 4.49 3.98
CA ALA A 78 -2.37 4.64 5.02
C ALA A 78 -3.74 4.67 4.36
N ILE A 79 -4.70 3.94 4.94
CA ILE A 79 -6.01 3.82 4.33
C ILE A 79 -7.15 3.95 5.33
N ARG A 80 -8.32 4.31 4.80
CA ARG A 80 -9.63 4.14 5.44
C ARG A 80 -10.42 3.09 4.67
N PHE A 81 -10.88 2.07 5.38
CA PHE A 81 -11.77 1.04 4.83
C PHE A 81 -13.19 1.58 4.64
N PRO A 82 -14.04 0.91 3.83
CA PRO A 82 -15.44 1.32 3.65
C PRO A 82 -16.26 1.40 4.95
N ASP A 83 -15.89 0.64 5.99
CA ASP A 83 -16.50 0.70 7.32
C ASP A 83 -16.01 1.89 8.18
N GLY A 84 -15.15 2.75 7.62
CA GLY A 84 -14.55 3.90 8.28
C GLY A 84 -13.31 3.58 9.11
N SER A 85 -12.96 2.29 9.30
CA SER A 85 -11.80 1.89 10.09
C SER A 85 -10.48 2.25 9.41
N LEU A 86 -9.46 2.56 10.21
CA LEU A 86 -8.13 2.91 9.73
C LEU A 86 -7.24 1.68 9.58
N GLY A 87 -6.39 1.69 8.56
CA GLY A 87 -5.41 0.63 8.38
C GLY A 87 -4.26 0.99 7.45
N THR A 88 -3.61 -0.05 6.96
CA THR A 88 -2.58 0.04 5.93
C THR A 88 -2.86 -0.94 4.82
N HIS A 89 -2.57 -0.54 3.58
CA HIS A 89 -2.66 -1.40 2.40
C HIS A 89 -1.30 -1.47 1.71
N ASN A 90 -0.83 -2.67 1.38
CA ASN A 90 0.39 -2.82 0.60
C ASN A 90 0.02 -2.96 -0.88
N ARG A 91 0.63 -2.17 -1.76
CA ARG A 91 0.47 -2.27 -3.21
C ARG A 91 1.81 -2.54 -3.87
N VAL A 92 1.79 -3.28 -4.97
CA VAL A 92 2.91 -3.43 -5.89
C VAL A 92 2.46 -2.87 -7.24
N VAL A 93 3.13 -1.82 -7.68
CA VAL A 93 2.92 -1.16 -8.96
C VAL A 93 4.06 -1.57 -9.88
N TYR A 94 3.73 -2.14 -11.04
CA TYR A 94 4.72 -2.51 -12.05
C TYR A 94 4.97 -1.33 -12.99
N SER A 95 6.23 -1.00 -13.24
CA SER A 95 6.63 0.08 -14.17
C SER A 95 6.28 -0.25 -15.63
N GLN A 96 6.16 -1.54 -15.96
CA GLN A 96 5.78 -2.07 -17.27
C GLN A 96 4.53 -2.95 -17.10
N SER A 97 3.36 -2.32 -17.08
CA SER A 97 2.08 -3.00 -16.80
C SER A 97 1.39 -3.58 -18.04
N GLN A 98 2.02 -3.54 -19.22
CA GLN A 98 1.45 -4.10 -20.44
C GLN A 98 1.57 -5.63 -20.46
N GLY A 99 0.70 -6.30 -19.70
CA GLY A 99 0.50 -7.74 -19.74
C GLY A 99 -0.78 -8.10 -20.49
N VAL A 100 -0.86 -9.34 -20.97
CA VAL A 100 -2.08 -9.91 -21.56
C VAL A 100 -2.53 -11.08 -20.70
N GLY A 101 -3.79 -11.03 -20.26
CA GLY A 101 -4.48 -12.19 -19.71
C GLY A 101 -5.21 -12.91 -20.83
N VAL A 102 -4.91 -14.20 -21.03
CA VAL A 102 -5.61 -15.03 -22.02
C VAL A 102 -6.58 -15.93 -21.27
N LEU A 103 -7.87 -15.74 -21.52
CA LEU A 103 -8.90 -16.72 -21.14
C LEU A 103 -9.07 -17.70 -22.30
N ALA A 104 -8.36 -18.81 -22.25
CA ALA A 104 -8.49 -19.84 -23.27
C ALA A 104 -9.84 -20.55 -23.09
N VAL A 105 -10.60 -20.67 -24.19
CA VAL A 105 -11.82 -21.47 -24.23
C VAL A 105 -11.60 -22.62 -25.21
N PHE A 106 -11.79 -23.85 -24.75
CA PHE A 106 -11.72 -25.05 -25.55
C PHE A 106 -13.03 -25.82 -25.46
N GLU A 107 -13.67 -26.06 -26.60
CA GLU A 107 -14.98 -26.76 -26.70
C GLU A 107 -16.07 -26.15 -25.78
N GLY A 108 -16.08 -24.82 -25.64
CA GLY A 108 -17.05 -24.11 -24.79
C GLY A 108 -16.73 -24.14 -23.30
N THR A 109 -15.57 -24.66 -22.91
CA THR A 109 -15.12 -24.73 -21.52
C THR A 109 -13.89 -23.85 -21.31
N ILE A 110 -13.82 -23.19 -20.16
CA ILE A 110 -12.65 -22.42 -19.67
C ILE A 110 -11.67 -23.37 -19.01
#